data_AF-A0A356IGU2-F1
#
_entry.id   AF-A0A356IGU2-F1
#
_cell.length_a   1.000
_cell.length_b   1.000
_cell.length_c   1.000
_cell.angle_alpha   90.00
_cell.angle_beta   90.00
_cell.angle_gamma   90.00
#
_symmetry.space_group_name_H-M   'P 1'
#
loop_
_entity.id
_entity.type
_entity.pdbx_description
1 polymer ?
#
loop_
_entity_poly.entity_id
_entity_poly.type
_entity_poly.pdbx_seq_one_letter_code
_entity_poly.pdbx_strand_id
1 'polypeptide(L)'
;MPIQTYMQSIIDATVEEMERDSSVFTMGEDLRHSVYGATAGLAERFGEDRVLDTPLSENGFFGAALGASLCGMRPIVETVTSFLWVGMDQMISQAAKMR
;
A
#
# COMPACT_ATOMS: atom_id res chain seq x y z
N MET A 1 -16.37 -20.55 -7.09
CA MET A 1 -15.17 -19.81 -6.67
C MET A 1 -13.99 -20.78 -6.59
N PRO A 2 -12.81 -20.41 -7.08
CA PRO A 2 -11.59 -21.18 -6.81
C PRO A 2 -11.32 -21.23 -5.30
N ILE A 3 -10.72 -22.33 -4.83
CA ILE A 3 -10.21 -22.40 -3.45
C ILE A 3 -8.94 -21.55 -3.41
N GLN A 4 -8.95 -20.49 -2.62
CA GLN A 4 -7.86 -19.53 -2.50
C GLN A 4 -7.47 -19.33 -1.03
N THR A 5 -6.23 -18.90 -0.80
CA THR A 5 -5.79 -18.45 0.53
C THR A 5 -6.28 -17.03 0.78
N TYR A 6 -6.36 -16.63 2.05
CA TYR A 6 -6.73 -15.27 2.43
C TYR A 6 -5.81 -14.21 1.82
N MET A 7 -4.50 -14.50 1.79
CA MET A 7 -3.51 -13.65 1.16
C MET A 7 -3.80 -13.49 -0.33
N GLN A 8 -4.05 -14.58 -1.07
CA GLN A 8 -4.37 -14.52 -2.50
C GLN A 8 -5.59 -13.63 -2.77
N SER A 9 -6.61 -13.70 -1.93
CA SER A 9 -7.80 -12.85 -2.07
C SER A 9 -7.50 -11.35 -1.85
N ILE A 10 -6.55 -10.99 -0.97
CA ILE A 10 -6.09 -9.60 -0.81
C ILE A 10 -5.34 -9.13 -2.07
N ILE A 11 -4.48 -9.99 -2.64
CA ILE A 11 -3.75 -9.66 -3.87
C ILE A 11 -4.73 -9.46 -5.02
N ASP A 12 -5.68 -10.37 -5.20
CA ASP A 12 -6.67 -10.31 -6.26
C ASP A 12 -7.49 -9.01 -6.19
N ALA A 13 -7.89 -8.59 -4.99
CA ALA A 13 -8.59 -7.32 -4.77
C ALA A 13 -7.69 -6.10 -5.07
N THR A 14 -6.42 -6.15 -4.69
CA THR A 14 -5.44 -5.09 -4.97
C THR A 14 -5.23 -4.94 -6.47
N VAL A 15 -5.07 -6.07 -7.18
CA VAL A 15 -4.96 -6.14 -8.64
C VAL A 15 -6.19 -5.55 -9.31
N GLU A 16 -7.39 -5.96 -8.90
CA GLU A 16 -8.64 -5.49 -9.50
C GLU A 16 -8.76 -3.96 -9.42
N GLU A 17 -8.47 -3.37 -8.25
CA GLU A 17 -8.51 -1.92 -8.10
C GLU A 17 -7.38 -1.20 -8.85
N MET A 18 -6.18 -1.78 -8.92
CA MET A 18 -5.07 -1.22 -9.70
C MET A 18 -5.32 -1.26 -11.21
N GLU A 19 -6.03 -2.26 -11.72
CA GLU A 19 -6.46 -2.33 -13.13
C GLU A 19 -7.58 -1.35 -13.43
N ARG A 20 -8.52 -1.20 -12.50
CA ARG A 20 -9.69 -0.34 -12.66
C ARG A 20 -9.35 1.14 -12.65
N ASP A 21 -8.37 1.55 -11.84
CA ASP A 21 -8.07 2.96 -11.60
C ASP A 21 -6.55 3.21 -11.59
N SER A 22 -6.07 4.01 -12.55
CA SER A 22 -4.66 4.37 -12.69
C SER A 22 -4.11 5.21 -11.53
N SER A 23 -4.99 5.82 -10.73
CA SER A 23 -4.60 6.58 -9.54
C SER A 23 -4.29 5.70 -8.33
N VAL A 24 -4.67 4.41 -8.37
CA VAL A 24 -4.34 3.43 -7.33
C VAL A 24 -2.88 3.02 -7.45
N PHE A 25 -2.17 2.86 -6.35
CA PHE A 25 -0.83 2.28 -6.36
C PHE A 25 -0.55 1.69 -4.99
N THR A 26 0.43 0.80 -4.91
CA THR A 26 0.85 0.21 -3.63
C THR A 26 2.20 0.77 -3.19
N MET A 27 2.35 0.98 -1.88
CA MET A 27 3.58 1.49 -1.27
C MET A 27 3.79 0.95 0.15
N GLY A 28 5.04 0.81 0.58
CA GLY A 28 5.41 0.09 1.79
C GLY A 28 6.81 -0.51 1.70
N GLU A 29 7.21 -1.24 2.73
CA GLU A 29 8.57 -1.78 2.86
C GLU A 29 8.72 -3.10 2.09
N ASP A 30 9.78 -3.22 1.29
CA ASP A 30 10.16 -4.43 0.54
C ASP A 30 9.06 -5.06 -0.34
N LEU A 31 8.14 -4.24 -0.87
CA LEU A 31 7.05 -4.68 -1.75
C LEU A 31 7.56 -5.29 -3.05
N ARG A 32 8.59 -4.72 -3.66
CA ARG A 32 9.15 -5.24 -4.91
C ARG A 32 9.79 -6.61 -4.73
N HIS A 33 10.26 -6.89 -3.53
CA HIS A 33 10.81 -8.18 -3.15
C HIS A 33 9.75 -9.14 -2.58
N SER A 34 8.53 -8.65 -2.33
CA SER A 34 7.40 -9.41 -1.82
C SER A 34 7.79 -10.29 -0.63
N VAL A 35 8.48 -9.72 0.35
CA VAL A 35 9.03 -10.45 1.52
C VAL A 35 7.95 -11.22 2.28
N TYR A 36 6.74 -10.68 2.35
CA TYR A 36 5.58 -11.32 3.00
C TYR A 36 4.64 -12.06 2.04
N GLY A 37 5.00 -12.15 0.75
CA GLY A 37 4.23 -12.87 -0.28
C GLY A 37 3.01 -12.12 -0.83
N ALA A 38 2.61 -11.01 -0.23
CA ALA A 38 1.38 -10.28 -0.58
C ALA A 38 1.47 -9.47 -1.89
N THR A 39 2.65 -9.28 -2.46
CA THR A 39 2.86 -8.38 -3.61
C THR A 39 3.68 -8.98 -4.75
N ALA A 40 3.83 -10.31 -4.72
CA ALA A 40 4.54 -11.05 -5.74
C ALA A 40 3.95 -10.78 -7.14
N GLY A 41 4.82 -10.41 -8.09
CA GLY A 41 4.44 -10.16 -9.48
C GLY A 41 3.73 -8.83 -9.75
N LEU A 42 3.41 -8.01 -8.73
CA LEU A 42 2.76 -6.73 -8.96
C LEU A 42 3.65 -5.74 -9.71
N ALA A 43 4.94 -5.68 -9.37
CA ALA A 43 5.89 -4.77 -10.02
C ALA A 43 6.06 -5.10 -11.51
N GLU A 44 6.11 -6.39 -11.86
CA GLU A 44 6.16 -6.86 -13.26
C GLU A 44 4.89 -6.48 -14.03
N ARG A 45 3.73 -6.51 -13.37
CA ARG A 45 2.42 -6.23 -13.99
C ARG A 45 2.11 -4.75 -14.14
N PHE A 46 2.41 -3.94 -13.13
CA PHE A 46 1.98 -2.54 -13.04
C PHE A 46 3.12 -1.52 -13.16
N GLY A 47 4.37 -1.99 -13.20
CA GLY A 47 5.56 -1.17 -13.25
C GLY A 47 6.00 -0.66 -11.88
N GLU A 48 7.28 -0.31 -11.81
CA GLU A 48 7.94 0.19 -10.59
C GLU A 48 7.36 1.52 -10.09
N ASP A 49 6.71 2.31 -10.95
CA ASP A 49 6.07 3.58 -10.58
C ASP A 49 4.76 3.40 -9.81
N ARG A 50 4.15 2.19 -9.85
CA ARG A 50 2.90 1.87 -9.15
C ARG A 50 3.07 0.83 -8.04
N VAL A 51 4.27 0.33 -7.86
CA VAL A 51 4.68 -0.60 -6.79
C VAL A 51 5.96 -0.07 -6.17
N LEU A 52 5.78 0.76 -5.13
CA LEU A 52 6.84 1.60 -4.59
C LEU A 52 7.39 1.03 -3.27
N ASP A 53 8.68 0.76 -3.24
CA ASP A 53 9.38 0.53 -1.96
C ASP A 53 9.55 1.87 -1.24
N THR A 54 9.31 1.86 0.06
CA THR A 54 9.48 3.02 0.94
C THR A 54 10.70 2.84 1.85
N PRO A 55 11.33 3.94 2.32
CA PRO A 55 12.29 3.84 3.41
C PRO A 55 11.64 3.22 4.66
N LEU A 56 12.48 2.62 5.53
CA LEU A 56 12.09 2.10 6.84
C LEU A 56 11.67 3.25 7.78
N SER A 57 10.46 3.77 7.59
CA SER A 57 9.94 4.95 8.26
C SER A 57 8.43 5.03 8.10
N GLU A 58 7.70 4.42 9.03
CA GLU A 58 6.25 4.32 9.03
C GLU A 58 5.59 5.69 9.04
N ASN A 59 6.04 6.57 9.94
CA ASN A 59 5.54 7.93 9.98
C ASN A 59 5.83 8.71 8.67
N GLY A 60 6.94 8.39 7.99
CA GLY A 60 7.28 8.98 6.70
C GLY A 60 6.34 8.52 5.59
N PHE A 61 6.22 7.21 5.39
CA PHE A 61 5.44 6.67 4.28
C PHE A 61 3.93 6.81 4.48
N PHE A 62 3.42 6.78 5.72
CA PHE A 62 2.01 7.12 5.98
C PHE A 62 1.71 8.58 5.66
N GLY A 63 2.63 9.49 5.97
CA GLY A 63 2.50 10.91 5.62
C GLY A 63 2.55 11.13 4.10
N ALA A 64 3.45 10.43 3.41
CA ALA A 64 3.52 10.47 1.95
C ALA A 64 2.24 9.91 1.29
N ALA A 65 1.71 8.79 1.78
CA ALA A 65 0.44 8.23 1.34
C ALA A 65 -0.72 9.23 1.57
N LEU A 66 -0.77 9.86 2.74
CA LEU A 66 -1.77 10.89 3.01
C LEU A 66 -1.65 12.06 2.02
N GLY A 67 -0.45 12.59 1.81
CA GLY A 67 -0.21 13.66 0.84
C GLY A 67 -0.63 13.29 -0.58
N ALA A 68 -0.27 12.08 -1.03
CA ALA A 68 -0.69 11.57 -2.33
C ALA A 68 -2.22 11.48 -2.45
N SER A 69 -2.90 11.07 -1.37
CA SER A 69 -4.36 10.98 -1.34
C SER A 69 -5.04 12.35 -1.48
N LEU A 70 -4.43 13.40 -0.88
CA LEU A 70 -4.90 14.78 -1.01
C LEU A 70 -4.70 15.33 -2.43
N CYS A 71 -3.73 14.80 -3.18
CA CYS A 71 -3.51 15.11 -4.60
C CYS A 71 -4.39 14.28 -5.56
N GLY A 72 -5.35 13.50 -5.04
CA GLY A 72 -6.27 12.70 -5.85
C GLY A 72 -5.76 11.30 -6.19
N MET A 73 -4.63 10.87 -5.64
CA MET A 73 -4.15 9.49 -5.78
C MET A 73 -4.81 8.56 -4.75
N ARG A 74 -4.65 7.25 -4.93
CA ARG A 74 -5.31 6.23 -4.10
C ARG A 74 -4.29 5.19 -3.60
N PRO A 75 -3.39 5.58 -2.68
CA PRO A 75 -2.37 4.66 -2.16
C PRO A 75 -2.98 3.53 -1.33
N ILE A 76 -2.49 2.32 -1.54
CA ILE A 76 -2.67 1.15 -0.69
C ILE A 76 -1.35 0.95 0.05
N VAL A 77 -1.36 1.07 1.37
CA VAL A 77 -0.15 0.99 2.20
C VAL A 77 -0.04 -0.40 2.83
N GLU A 78 1.06 -1.10 2.57
CA GLU A 78 1.42 -2.33 3.27
C GLU A 78 2.34 -2.04 4.46
N THR A 79 2.03 -2.62 5.62
CA THR A 79 2.85 -2.55 6.82
C THR A 79 2.57 -3.74 7.73
N VAL A 80 3.49 -4.05 8.63
CA VAL A 80 3.25 -5.00 9.72
C VAL A 80 2.53 -4.29 10.87
N THR A 81 1.50 -4.92 11.43
CA THR A 81 0.66 -4.33 12.49
C THR A 81 1.45 -3.87 13.71
N SER A 82 2.54 -4.56 14.07
CA SER A 82 3.41 -4.17 15.20
C SER A 82 4.10 -2.82 15.01
N PHE A 83 4.25 -2.36 13.77
CA PHE A 83 4.92 -1.10 13.44
C PHE A 83 3.96 0.08 13.22
N LEU A 84 2.64 -0.17 13.23
CA LEU A 84 1.63 0.89 13.17
C LEU A 84 1.78 1.93 14.29
N TRP A 85 2.31 1.53 15.45
CA TRP A 85 2.58 2.44 16.57
C TRP A 85 3.53 3.58 16.19
N VAL A 86 4.48 3.33 15.27
CA VAL A 86 5.45 4.34 14.80
C VAL A 86 4.79 5.37 13.89
N GLY A 87 3.79 4.96 13.10
CA GLY A 87 3.04 5.82 12.17
C GLY A 87 1.79 6.49 12.76
N MET A 88 1.53 6.33 14.06
CA MET A 88 0.26 6.74 14.65
C MET A 88 -0.06 8.23 14.54
N ASP A 89 0.95 9.11 14.58
CA ASP A 89 0.69 10.54 14.47
C ASP A 89 0.09 10.89 13.10
N GLN A 90 0.64 10.35 12.00
CA GLN A 90 0.03 10.50 10.68
C GLN A 90 -1.38 9.90 10.60
N MET A 91 -1.62 8.76 11.25
CA MET A 91 -2.94 8.12 11.18
C MET A 91 -4.01 8.87 11.99
N ILE A 92 -3.69 9.24 13.23
CA ILE A 92 -4.66 9.77 14.21
C ILE A 92 -4.74 11.29 14.13
N SER A 93 -3.59 11.97 14.11
CA SER A 93 -3.55 13.43 14.14
C SER A 93 -3.85 14.03 12.78
N GLN A 94 -3.46 13.35 11.69
CA GLN A 94 -3.62 13.84 10.33
C GLN A 94 -4.74 13.12 9.59
N ALA A 95 -4.53 11.88 9.13
CA ALA A 95 -5.42 11.17 8.20
C ALA A 95 -6.87 11.10 8.69
N ALA A 96 -7.09 10.79 9.97
CA ALA A 96 -8.44 10.70 10.56
C ALA A 96 -9.20 12.05 10.63
N LYS A 97 -8.51 13.19 10.46
CA LYS A 97 -9.07 14.54 10.61
C LYS A 97 -9.05 15.37 9.32
N MET A 98 -8.72 14.75 8.19
CA MET A 98 -8.63 15.42 6.89
C MET A 98 -9.99 15.55 6.16
N ARG A 99 -11.10 15.29 6.84
CA ARG A 99 -12.48 15.47 6.37
C ARG A 99 -13.26 16.32 7.35
#